data_AF-A0A5J4N7E4-F1
#
_entry.id   AF-A0A5J4N7E4-F1
#
_cell.length_a   1.000
_cell.length_b   1.000
_cell.length_c   1.000
_cell.angle_alpha   90.00
_cell.angle_beta   90.00
_cell.angle_gamma   90.00
#
_symmetry.space_group_name_H-M   'P 1'
#
loop_
_entity.id
_entity.type
_entity.pdbx_description
1 polymer ?
#
loop_
_entity_poly.entity_id
_entity_poly.type
_entity_poly.pdbx_seq_one_letter_code
_entity_poly.pdbx_strand_id
1 'polypeptide(L)'
;MLPAVLLKRRGEKVRSNAKRPKVVDDKESDDEESTAEKQEIPLDENGEDLRSRTCPYLDTINRNMLDFDFEKLCSVSLSHLNVYACLVCGKYYQ
;
A
#
# COMPACT_ATOMS: atom_id res chain seq x y z
N MET A 1 -15.77 -34.42 36.45
CA MET A 1 -16.29 -34.67 35.09
C MET A 1 -17.24 -33.53 34.76
N LEU A 2 -16.78 -32.54 33.99
CA LEU A 2 -17.57 -31.35 33.62
C LEU A 2 -17.90 -31.42 32.12
N PRO A 3 -19.14 -31.09 31.72
CA PRO A 3 -19.62 -31.26 30.35
C PRO A 3 -19.04 -30.20 29.40
N ALA A 4 -18.82 -30.62 28.16
CA ALA A 4 -18.28 -29.84 27.06
C ALA A 4 -19.21 -28.66 26.69
N VAL A 5 -18.71 -27.44 26.87
CA VAL A 5 -19.36 -26.21 26.38
C VAL A 5 -19.04 -26.07 24.90
N LEU A 6 -20.03 -26.33 24.05
CA LEU A 6 -20.02 -26.02 22.62
C LEU A 6 -19.92 -24.49 22.42
N LEU A 7 -18.70 -23.97 22.29
CA LEU A 7 -18.48 -22.59 21.87
C LEU A 7 -18.53 -22.50 20.34
N LYS A 8 -19.72 -22.26 19.79
CA LYS A 8 -19.93 -21.93 18.38
C LYS A 8 -19.23 -20.60 18.08
N ARG A 9 -18.01 -20.65 17.51
CA ARG A 9 -17.35 -19.47 16.95
C ARG A 9 -18.11 -19.04 15.68
N ARG A 10 -18.91 -17.99 15.80
CA ARG A 10 -19.50 -17.28 14.66
C ARG A 10 -18.35 -16.65 13.86
N GLY A 11 -18.26 -16.96 12.58
CA GLY A 11 -17.31 -16.32 11.67
C GLY A 11 -17.61 -14.83 11.53
N GLU A 12 -16.67 -13.99 11.96
CA GLU A 12 -16.69 -12.56 11.71
C GLU A 12 -16.32 -12.28 10.26
N LYS A 13 -17.28 -11.75 9.51
CA LYS A 13 -17.04 -11.15 8.19
C LYS A 13 -16.29 -9.85 8.41
N VAL A 14 -14.97 -9.85 8.17
CA VAL A 14 -14.19 -8.61 8.10
C VAL A 14 -14.57 -7.89 6.80
N ARG A 15 -15.53 -6.96 6.91
CA ARG A 15 -15.76 -5.91 5.91
C ARG A 15 -14.88 -4.73 6.29
N SER A 16 -13.67 -4.66 5.76
CA SER A 16 -12.84 -3.47 5.87
C SER A 16 -13.28 -2.43 4.83
N ASN A 17 -14.38 -1.72 5.11
CA ASN A 17 -14.70 -0.47 4.43
C ASN A 17 -13.96 0.67 5.14
N ALA A 18 -12.64 0.71 4.98
CA ALA A 18 -11.82 1.84 5.42
C ALA A 18 -11.85 2.91 4.32
N LYS A 19 -12.80 3.84 4.40
CA LYS A 19 -12.74 5.11 3.67
C LYS A 19 -11.45 5.81 4.10
N ARG A 20 -10.40 5.76 3.26
CA ARG A 20 -9.24 6.64 3.40
C ARG A 20 -9.70 8.09 3.27
N PRO A 21 -9.26 9.01 4.14
CA PRO A 21 -9.53 10.44 3.97
C PRO A 21 -8.87 10.92 2.67
N LYS A 22 -9.63 11.68 1.86
CA LYS A 22 -9.10 12.41 0.71
C LYS A 22 -8.21 13.53 1.23
N VAL A 23 -6.89 13.35 1.13
CA VAL A 23 -5.96 14.47 1.21
C VAL A 23 -5.92 15.05 -0.19
N VAL A 24 -6.45 16.27 -0.30
CA VAL A 24 -6.26 17.12 -1.48
C VAL A 24 -4.92 17.79 -1.28
N ASP A 25 -3.90 17.36 -2.03
CA ASP A 25 -2.64 18.09 -2.10
C ASP A 25 -2.83 19.28 -3.04
N ASP A 26 -2.60 20.47 -2.49
CA ASP A 26 -2.68 21.76 -3.12
C ASP A 26 -1.76 21.85 -4.36
N LYS A 27 -2.31 22.41 -5.45
CA LYS A 27 -1.52 22.86 -6.59
C LYS A 27 -0.79 24.14 -6.20
N GLU A 28 0.53 24.05 -6.03
CA GLU A 28 1.42 25.19 -6.21
C GLU A 28 2.20 24.97 -7.51
N SER A 29 1.86 25.77 -8.52
CA SER A 29 2.63 25.90 -9.74
C SER A 29 3.86 26.73 -9.43
N ASP A 30 5.05 26.16 -9.60
CA ASP A 30 6.27 26.95 -9.75
C ASP A 30 6.95 26.54 -11.06
N ASP A 31 7.09 27.53 -11.93
CA ASP A 31 7.65 27.46 -13.28
C ASP A 31 9.18 27.45 -13.17
N GLU A 32 9.83 26.29 -13.36
CA GLU A 32 11.27 26.23 -13.67
C GLU A 32 11.48 25.23 -14.83
N GLU A 33 11.91 25.80 -15.96
CA GLU A 33 12.09 25.17 -17.26
C GLU A 33 13.15 24.05 -17.22
N SER A 34 12.73 22.81 -17.48
CA SER A 34 13.63 21.73 -17.90
C SER A 34 12.99 20.90 -19.00
N THR A 35 13.73 20.75 -20.09
CA THR A 35 13.33 20.04 -21.31
C THR A 35 13.35 18.53 -21.06
N ALA A 36 12.20 17.97 -20.68
CA ALA A 36 11.94 16.54 -20.71
C ALA A 36 10.48 16.29 -21.08
N GLU A 37 10.26 15.36 -22.00
CA GLU A 37 8.97 15.05 -22.63
C GLU A 37 7.84 14.97 -21.59
N LYS A 38 6.88 15.89 -21.68
CA LYS A 38 5.67 15.92 -20.84
C LYS A 38 4.83 14.69 -21.14
N GLN A 39 5.09 13.58 -20.45
CA GLN A 39 4.20 12.42 -20.48
C GLN A 39 2.93 12.78 -19.72
N GLU A 40 1.91 13.18 -20.48
CA GLU A 40 0.57 13.40 -19.93
C GLU A 40 0.04 12.08 -19.37
N ILE A 41 -0.15 12.06 -18.06
CA ILE A 41 -0.64 10.90 -17.34
C ILE A 41 -2.14 10.74 -17.66
N PRO A 42 -2.60 9.61 -18.21
CA PRO A 42 -4.02 9.41 -18.44
C PRO A 42 -4.76 9.40 -17.10
N LEU A 43 -5.72 10.31 -16.93
CA LEU A 43 -6.57 10.42 -15.73
C LEU A 43 -7.98 9.88 -16.03
N ASP A 44 -8.59 9.18 -15.07
CA ASP A 44 -9.98 8.73 -15.17
C ASP A 44 -10.95 9.89 -14.89
N GLU A 45 -12.26 9.67 -15.06
CA GLU A 45 -13.30 10.68 -14.79
C GLU A 45 -13.27 11.23 -13.35
N ASN A 46 -12.59 10.52 -12.44
CA ASN A 46 -12.43 10.88 -11.05
C ASN A 46 -11.08 11.56 -10.76
N GLY A 47 -10.23 11.75 -11.77
CA GLY A 47 -8.91 12.37 -11.65
C GLY A 47 -7.81 11.43 -11.16
N GLU A 48 -7.99 10.11 -11.23
CA GLU A 48 -7.00 9.11 -10.82
C GLU A 48 -6.16 8.62 -12.01
N ASP A 49 -4.86 8.39 -11.78
CA ASP A 49 -3.96 7.84 -12.80
C ASP A 49 -4.41 6.43 -13.22
N LEU A 50 -4.79 6.26 -14.49
CA LEU A 50 -5.24 4.98 -15.04
C LEU A 50 -4.20 3.86 -14.87
N ARG A 51 -2.90 4.19 -14.81
CA ARG A 51 -1.81 3.22 -14.62
C ARG A 51 -1.82 2.65 -13.20
N SER A 52 -2.34 3.38 -12.22
CA SER A 52 -2.44 2.92 -10.82
C SER A 52 -3.37 1.73 -10.66
N ARG A 53 -4.42 1.65 -11.51
CA ARG A 53 -5.42 0.58 -11.47
C ARG A 53 -5.04 -0.64 -12.30
N THR A 54 -4.13 -0.47 -13.26
CA THR A 54 -3.69 -1.53 -14.18
C THR A 54 -2.17 -1.70 -14.07
N CYS A 55 -1.70 -2.15 -12.91
CA CYS A 55 -0.29 -2.45 -12.70
C CYS A 55 -0.02 -3.95 -12.92
N PRO A 56 0.80 -4.35 -13.91
CA PRO A 56 1.05 -5.77 -14.23
C PRO A 56 1.83 -6.51 -13.14
N TYR A 57 2.44 -5.79 -12.20
CA TYR A 57 3.25 -6.38 -11.13
C TYR A 57 2.44 -6.75 -9.89
N LEU A 58 1.15 -6.39 -9.81
CA LEU A 58 0.31 -6.71 -8.66
C LEU A 58 0.19 -8.23 -8.42
N ASP A 59 0.34 -9.02 -9.48
CA ASP A 59 0.30 -10.48 -9.45
C ASP A 59 1.49 -11.10 -8.71
N THR A 60 2.58 -10.34 -8.58
CA THR A 60 3.83 -10.80 -7.93
C THR A 60 3.79 -10.68 -6.41
N ILE A 61 2.72 -10.10 -5.85
CA ILE A 61 2.59 -9.83 -4.43
C ILE A 61 2.32 -11.12 -3.66
N ASN A 62 3.23 -11.48 -2.75
CA ASN A 62 3.14 -12.67 -1.92
C ASN A 62 2.68 -12.34 -0.50
N ARG A 63 1.37 -12.41 -0.26
CA ARG A 63 0.75 -12.03 1.04
C ARG A 63 1.23 -12.84 2.24
N ASN A 64 1.61 -14.10 2.02
CA ASN A 64 2.07 -14.99 3.09
C ASN A 64 3.43 -14.58 3.68
N MET A 65 4.23 -13.84 2.92
CA MET A 65 5.56 -13.37 3.34
C MET A 65 5.51 -11.95 3.93
N LEU A 66 4.35 -11.28 3.91
CA LEU A 66 4.19 -9.92 4.39
C LEU A 66 3.81 -9.93 5.87
N ASP A 67 4.74 -9.52 6.72
CA ASP A 67 4.53 -9.33 8.14
C ASP A 67 4.71 -7.85 8.50
N PHE A 68 3.61 -7.23 8.90
CA PHE A 68 3.56 -5.80 9.24
C PHE A 68 3.65 -5.56 10.76
N ASP A 69 3.82 -6.60 11.58
CA ASP A 69 4.05 -6.46 13.03
C ASP A 69 5.51 -6.13 13.37
N PHE A 70 6.45 -6.33 12.44
CA PHE A 70 7.86 -5.95 12.65
C PHE A 70 8.10 -4.44 12.61
N GLU A 71 9.15 -4.00 13.30
CA GLU A 71 9.61 -2.62 13.28
C GLU A 71 10.05 -2.20 11.87
N LYS A 72 9.58 -1.03 11.40
CA LYS A 72 9.82 -0.52 10.04
C LYS A 72 11.26 -0.02 9.90
N LEU A 73 12.16 -0.95 9.66
CA LEU A 73 13.61 -0.75 9.60
C LEU A 73 14.17 -1.25 8.27
N CYS A 74 14.93 -0.43 7.56
CA CYS A 74 15.66 -0.89 6.37
C CYS A 74 16.58 -2.07 6.74
N SER A 75 16.43 -3.20 6.06
CA SER A 75 17.20 -4.43 6.31
C SER A 75 18.70 -4.31 5.95
N VAL A 76 19.12 -3.18 5.40
CA VAL A 76 20.52 -2.89 5.04
C VAL A 76 21.12 -1.83 5.97
N SER A 77 20.46 -0.66 6.07
CA SER A 77 20.98 0.48 6.81
C SER A 77 20.46 0.58 8.25
N LEU A 78 19.47 -0.22 8.63
CA LEU A 78 18.75 -0.12 9.92
C LEU A 78 18.19 1.29 10.18
N SER A 79 17.93 2.05 9.11
CA SER A 79 17.29 3.36 9.20
C SER A 79 15.77 3.22 9.24
N HIS A 80 15.12 4.15 9.93
CA HIS A 80 13.66 4.30 9.97
C HIS A 80 13.14 5.34 8.95
N LEU A 81 14.03 6.06 8.26
CA LEU A 81 13.67 7.11 7.33
C LEU A 81 13.39 6.53 5.93
N ASN A 82 12.25 6.93 5.34
CA ASN A 82 11.83 6.56 3.99
C ASN A 82 11.89 5.04 3.72
N VAL A 83 11.32 4.25 4.63
CA VAL A 83 11.34 2.79 4.53
C VAL A 83 10.14 2.28 3.74
N TYR A 84 10.41 1.44 2.74
CA TYR A 84 9.45 0.79 1.86
C TYR A 84 9.51 -0.74 2.00
N ALA A 85 8.36 -1.41 1.88
CA ALA A 85 8.27 -2.87 1.96
C ALA A 85 8.27 -3.52 0.57
N CYS A 86 9.13 -4.53 0.39
CA CYS A 86 9.11 -5.43 -0.76
C CYS A 86 7.88 -6.34 -0.69
N LEU A 87 6.87 -6.09 -1.54
CA LEU A 87 5.62 -6.87 -1.54
C LEU A 87 5.77 -8.33 -2.04
N VAL A 88 6.94 -8.68 -2.58
CA VAL A 88 7.27 -10.04 -3.04
C VAL A 88 7.95 -10.86 -1.95
N CYS A 89 8.79 -10.21 -1.14
CA CYS A 89 9.76 -10.85 -0.25
C CYS A 89 9.61 -10.47 1.24
N GLY A 90 8.77 -9.48 1.56
CA GLY A 90 8.47 -9.06 2.94
C GLY A 90 9.53 -8.20 3.63
N LYS A 91 10.67 -7.97 3.00
CA LYS A 91 11.77 -7.18 3.57
C LYS A 91 11.59 -5.69 3.37
N TYR A 92 12.19 -4.92 4.26
CA TYR A 92 12.16 -3.45 4.25
C TYR A 92 13.45 -2.88 3.65
N TYR A 93 13.30 -1.87 2.82
CA TYR A 93 14.40 -1.18 2.13
C TYR A 93 14.19 0.34 2.16
N GLN A 94 15.25 1.10 1.90
CA GLN A 94 15.21 2.55 1.70
C GLN A 94 15.36 2.83 0.21
#